data_AF-A0A965MIK9-F1
#
_entry.id   AF-A0A965MIK9-F1
#
_cell.length_a   1.000
_cell.length_b   1.000
_cell.length_c   1.000
_cell.angle_alpha   90.00
_cell.angle_beta   90.00
_cell.angle_gamma   90.00
#
_symmetry.space_group_name_H-M   'P 1'
#
loop_
_entity.id
_entity.type
_entity.pdbx_description
1 polymer ?
#
loop_
_entity_poly.entity_id
_entity_poly.type
_entity_poly.pdbx_seq_one_letter_code
_entity_poly.pdbx_strand_id
1 'polypeptide(L)'
;MRILGRWMRMITIPNQSSVAKAFLEFEEDGCIKPSAYYDRLVDVMEELVKFTQMTRYVAPYLVDRYSERKESAEELSKRVNQESI
;
A
#
# COMPACT_ATOMS: atom_id res chain seq x y z
N MET A 1 3.46 -6.92 -6.50
CA MET A 1 3.39 -5.55 -5.94
C MET A 1 3.26 -5.50 -4.41
N ARG A 2 2.46 -6.36 -3.75
CA ARG A 2 2.30 -6.32 -2.27
C ARG A 2 3.61 -6.40 -1.48
N ILE A 3 4.55 -7.23 -1.92
CA ILE A 3 5.87 -7.37 -1.30
C ILE A 3 6.62 -6.03 -1.31
N LEU A 4 6.57 -5.31 -2.44
CA LEU A 4 7.18 -3.98 -2.54
C LEU A 4 6.49 -2.99 -1.60
N GLY A 5 5.16 -2.99 -1.53
CA GLY A 5 4.41 -2.15 -0.58
C GLY A 5 4.84 -2.37 0.87
N ARG A 6 5.09 -3.62 1.26
CA ARG A 6 5.67 -3.97 2.58
C ARG A 6 7.05 -3.35 2.77
N TRP A 7 7.95 -3.48 1.79
CA TRP A 7 9.29 -2.89 1.86
C TRP A 7 9.25 -1.35 1.95
N MET A 8 8.30 -0.73 1.28
CA MET A 8 8.04 0.72 1.33
C MET A 8 7.31 1.16 2.63
N ARG A 9 7.06 0.24 3.58
CA ARG A 9 6.32 0.48 4.83
C ARG A 9 4.90 1.05 4.61
N MET A 10 4.25 0.68 3.50
CA MET A 10 2.89 1.12 3.16
C MET A 10 1.82 0.18 3.74
N ILE A 11 0.67 0.75 4.11
CA ILE A 11 -0.54 -0.03 4.41
C ILE A 11 -1.13 -0.51 3.09
N THR A 12 -0.86 -1.76 2.74
CA THR A 12 -1.42 -2.39 1.52
C THR A 12 -2.76 -3.02 1.87
N ILE A 13 -3.86 -2.47 1.34
CA ILE A 13 -5.22 -2.93 1.64
C ILE A 13 -5.44 -4.41 1.24
N PRO A 14 -6.30 -5.15 1.96
CA PRO A 14 -6.58 -6.56 1.67
C PRO A 14 -7.08 -6.82 0.25
N ASN A 15 -8.02 -6.03 -0.26
CA ASN A 15 -8.64 -6.26 -1.55
C ASN A 15 -7.68 -5.93 -2.72
N GLN A 16 -7.87 -6.58 -3.86
CA GLN A 16 -7.14 -6.31 -5.10
C GLN A 16 -7.95 -6.69 -6.33
N SER A 17 -7.65 -6.04 -7.45
CA SER A 17 -8.22 -6.38 -8.76
C SER A 17 -7.17 -7.08 -9.63
N SER A 18 -7.61 -8.12 -10.35
CA SER A 18 -6.85 -8.81 -11.39
C SER A 18 -7.79 -9.08 -12.55
N VAL A 19 -7.61 -8.35 -13.64
CA VAL A 19 -8.47 -8.42 -14.83
C VAL A 19 -7.83 -9.38 -15.83
N ALA A 20 -8.47 -10.52 -16.06
CA ALA A 20 -7.97 -11.49 -17.04
C ALA A 20 -8.30 -11.03 -18.46
N LYS A 21 -7.39 -11.28 -19.41
CA LYS A 21 -7.55 -10.87 -20.82
C LYS A 21 -8.05 -9.42 -20.96
N ALA A 22 -7.37 -8.50 -20.28
CA ALA A 22 -7.80 -7.10 -20.15
C ALA A 22 -8.25 -6.46 -21.49
N PHE A 23 -7.60 -6.78 -22.62
CA PHE A 23 -7.97 -6.29 -23.95
C PHE A 23 -9.42 -6.60 -24.40
N LEU A 24 -10.13 -7.54 -23.76
CA LEU A 24 -11.54 -7.82 -24.01
C LEU A 24 -12.50 -7.01 -23.14
N GLU A 25 -12.01 -6.53 -21.99
CA GLU A 25 -12.80 -5.85 -20.95
C GLU A 25 -12.89 -4.33 -21.15
N PHE A 26 -12.16 -3.78 -22.13
CA PHE A 26 -12.24 -2.37 -22.52
C PHE A 26 -13.05 -2.20 -23.81
N GLU A 27 -13.82 -1.12 -23.87
CA GLU A 27 -14.49 -0.62 -25.07
C GLU A 27 -13.53 0.23 -25.92
N GLU A 28 -13.95 0.57 -27.14
CA GLU A 28 -13.13 1.33 -28.10
C GLU A 28 -12.75 2.75 -27.61
N ASP A 29 -13.57 3.35 -26.74
CA ASP A 29 -13.30 4.64 -26.09
C ASP A 29 -12.36 4.54 -24.88
N GLY A 30 -11.94 3.32 -24.51
CA GLY A 30 -11.08 3.05 -23.37
C GLY A 30 -11.82 2.94 -22.03
N CYS A 31 -13.15 3.02 -22.02
CA CYS A 31 -13.94 2.70 -20.84
C CYS A 31 -13.95 1.20 -20.59
N ILE A 32 -13.97 0.81 -19.31
CA ILE A 32 -14.12 -0.59 -18.93
C ILE A 32 -15.60 -0.98 -19.01
N LYS A 33 -15.87 -2.17 -19.53
CA LYS A 33 -17.21 -2.72 -19.64
C LYS A 33 -17.85 -2.93 -18.27
N PRO A 34 -19.18 -2.80 -18.13
CA PRO A 34 -19.89 -3.30 -16.96
C PRO A 34 -19.68 -4.81 -16.83
N SER A 35 -18.85 -5.23 -15.89
CA SER A 35 -18.52 -6.63 -15.64
C SER A 35 -18.14 -6.85 -14.17
N ALA A 36 -18.05 -8.11 -13.75
CA ALA A 36 -17.61 -8.44 -12.39
C ALA A 36 -16.20 -7.90 -12.06
N TYR A 37 -15.37 -7.64 -13.08
CA TYR A 37 -14.08 -6.98 -12.90
C TYR A 37 -14.21 -5.50 -12.55
N TYR A 38 -15.21 -4.82 -13.14
CA TYR A 38 -15.52 -3.44 -12.80
C TYR A 38 -16.04 -3.33 -11.36
N ASP A 39 -16.97 -4.18 -10.96
CA ASP A 39 -17.50 -4.21 -9.59
C ASP A 39 -16.38 -4.42 -8.58
N ARG A 40 -15.45 -5.35 -8.85
CA ARG A 40 -14.27 -5.56 -8.00
C ARG A 40 -13.36 -4.33 -7.94
N LEU A 41 -13.20 -3.60 -9.04
CA LEU A 41 -12.39 -2.39 -9.06
C LEU A 41 -13.03 -1.29 -8.20
N VAL A 42 -14.36 -1.18 -8.23
CA VAL A 42 -15.12 -0.29 -7.36
C VAL A 42 -14.90 -0.66 -5.88
N ASP A 43 -15.02 -1.94 -5.51
CA ASP A 43 -14.77 -2.41 -4.14
C ASP A 43 -13.36 -2.04 -3.64
N VAL A 44 -12.34 -2.22 -4.50
CA VAL A 44 -10.94 -1.91 -4.17
C VAL A 44 -10.75 -0.41 -3.92
N MET A 45 -11.35 0.44 -4.76
CA MET A 45 -11.27 1.90 -4.58
C MET A 45 -12.03 2.36 -3.34
N GLU A 46 -13.21 1.78 -3.08
CA GLU A 46 -13.99 2.07 -1.89
C GLU A 46 -13.20 1.70 -0.62
N GLU A 47 -12.60 0.50 -0.58
CA GLU A 47 -11.76 0.05 0.52
C GLU A 47 -10.53 0.96 0.70
N LEU A 48 -9.85 1.35 -0.39
CA LEU A 48 -8.70 2.24 -0.35
C LEU A 48 -9.03 3.58 0.32
N VAL A 49 -10.16 4.19 -0.05
CA VAL A 49 -10.60 5.46 0.51
C VAL A 49 -10.96 5.30 1.99
N LYS A 50 -11.69 4.24 2.36
CA LYS A 50 -12.01 3.93 3.76
C LYS A 50 -10.74 3.78 4.61
N PHE A 51 -9.78 2.97 4.17
CA PHE A 51 -8.50 2.79 4.88
C PHE A 51 -7.70 4.08 4.96
N THR A 52 -7.66 4.88 3.91
CA THR A 52 -6.96 6.16 3.89
C THR A 52 -7.58 7.13 4.88
N GLN A 53 -8.91 7.26 4.90
CA GLN A 53 -9.63 8.12 5.83
C GLN A 53 -9.40 7.69 7.30
N MET A 54 -9.40 6.38 7.57
CA MET A 54 -9.14 5.83 8.91
C MET A 54 -7.70 6.09 9.38
N THR A 55 -6.71 6.01 8.48
CA THR A 55 -5.29 5.96 8.87
C THR A 55 -4.57 7.30 8.74
N ARG A 56 -4.99 8.19 7.84
CA ARG A 56 -4.23 9.42 7.51
C ARG A 56 -3.96 10.33 8.70
N TYR A 57 -4.89 10.43 9.65
CA TYR A 57 -4.76 11.31 10.82
C TYR A 57 -3.95 10.70 11.96
N VAL A 58 -3.91 9.36 12.03
CA VAL A 58 -3.16 8.63 13.07
C VAL A 58 -1.83 8.09 12.57
N ALA A 59 -1.46 8.38 11.32
CA ALA A 59 -0.23 7.92 10.70
C ALA A 59 1.04 8.21 11.53
N PRO A 60 1.23 9.41 12.14
CA PRO A 60 2.40 9.67 12.99
C PRO A 60 2.49 8.72 14.19
N TYR A 61 1.34 8.36 14.78
CA TYR A 61 1.29 7.42 15.90
C TYR A 61 1.57 5.98 15.44
N LEU A 62 1.03 5.56 14.29
CA LEU A 62 1.24 4.22 13.75
C LEU A 62 2.71 3.93 13.38
N VAL A 63 3.47 4.96 13.03
CA VAL A 63 4.88 4.82 12.63
C VAL A 63 5.86 5.13 13.76
N ASP A 64 5.38 5.50 14.96
CA ASP A 64 6.21 5.69 16.14
C ASP A 64 6.61 4.33 16.74
N ARG A 65 7.79 3.83 16.35
CA ARG A 65 8.26 2.48 16.70
C ARG A 65 9.08 2.47 17.98
N TYR A 66 8.82 1.47 18.83
CA TYR A 66 9.62 1.25 20.04
C TYR A 66 11.12 1.15 19.78
N SER A 67 11.54 0.43 18.74
CA SER A 67 12.96 0.27 18.38
C SER A 67 13.61 1.60 18.00
N GLU A 68 12.87 2.51 17.37
CA GLU A 68 13.35 3.85 16.98
C GLU A 68 13.43 4.77 18.21
N ARG A 69 12.55 4.59 19.21
CA ARG A 69 12.62 5.32 20.49
C ARG A 69 13.73 4.81 21.43
N LYS A 70 14.00 3.50 21.42
CA LYS A 70 15.00 2.87 22.28
C LYS A 70 16.42 3.25 21.90
N GLU A 71 16.65 3.54 20.63
CA GLU A 71 17.98 3.78 20.09
C GLU A 71 18.41 5.25 20.26
N SER A 72 19.63 5.48 20.77
CA SER A 72 20.19 6.84 20.78
C SER A 72 20.55 7.26 19.35
N ALA A 73 20.47 8.55 19.04
CA ALA A 73 20.83 9.04 17.69
C ALA A 73 22.25 8.61 17.25
N GLU A 74 23.18 8.42 18.20
CA GLU A 74 24.52 7.88 17.95
C GLU A 74 24.54 6.39 17.63
N GLU A 75 23.71 5.58 18.31
CA GLU A 75 23.59 4.14 18.05
C GLU A 75 22.94 3.86 16.69
N LEU A 76 21.93 4.65 16.31
CA LEU A 76 21.30 4.58 14.98
C LEU A 76 22.30 4.90 13.88
N SER A 77 23.09 5.97 14.06
CA SER A 77 24.14 6.36 13.11
C SER A 77 25.20 5.25 12.97
N LYS A 78 25.63 4.64 14.08
CA LYS A 78 26.61 3.53 14.05
C LYS A 78 26.07 2.30 13.32
N ARG A 79 24.80 1.92 13.51
CA ARG A 79 24.21 0.75 12.83
C ARG A 79 23.99 0.97 11.34
N VAL A 80 23.52 2.16 10.94
CA VAL A 80 23.29 2.48 9.53
C VAL A 80 24.59 2.57 8.74
N ASN A 81 25.69 2.97 9.38
CA ASN A 81 27.02 3.10 8.76
C ASN A 81 27.89 1.84 8.85
N GLN A 82 27.35 0.66 9.18
CA GLN A 82 28.11 -0.60 9.11
C GLN A 82 28.26 -1.06 7.65
N GLU A 83 29.51 -1.25 7.21
CA GLU A 83 29.84 -1.64 5.82
C GLU A 83 29.46 -3.11 5.49
N SER A 84 29.12 -3.91 6.49
CA SER A 84 28.65 -5.28 6.31
C SER A 84 27.66 -5.68 7.42
N ILE A 85 26.60 -6.39 7.03
CA ILE A 85 25.60 -7.02 7.92
C ILE A 85 26.21 -8.22 8.64
#